data_AF-A0A2Z3IDP3-F1
#
_entry.id   AF-A0A2Z3IDP3-F1
#
_cell.length_a   1.000
_cell.length_b   1.000
_cell.length_c   1.000
_cell.angle_alpha   90.00
_cell.angle_beta   90.00
_cell.angle_gamma   90.00
#
_symmetry.space_group_name_H-M   'P 1'
#
loop_
_entity.id
_entity.type
_entity.pdbx_description
1 polymer ?
#
loop_
_entity_poly.entity_id
_entity_poly.type
_entity_poly.pdbx_seq_one_letter_code
_entity_poly.pdbx_strand_id
1 'polypeptide(L)'
;MNARDFARQRAIIERRFSAKPSKRSAAMRRLVRDSGAAVMVSGTKAMGWRLPDGSVVCVKHRFRDRDRAETELQIIAAKNWNHHRVPTRVYACRFCNGWHLTSQPSRFDAAE
;
A
#
# COMPACT_ATOMS: atom_id res chain seq x y z
N MET A 1 -11.12 -15.17 -4.47
CA MET A 1 -9.68 -14.99 -4.12
C MET A 1 -9.61 -14.38 -2.73
N ASN A 2 -8.74 -14.85 -1.83
CA ASN A 2 -8.59 -14.25 -0.49
C ASN A 2 -7.58 -13.08 -0.48
N ALA A 3 -7.52 -12.33 0.62
CA ALA A 3 -6.64 -11.16 0.76
C ALA A 3 -5.15 -11.46 0.53
N ARG A 4 -4.69 -12.63 1.01
CA ARG A 4 -3.28 -13.03 0.94
C ARG A 4 -2.86 -13.29 -0.50
N ASP A 5 -3.68 -13.99 -1.26
CA ASP A 5 -3.42 -14.29 -2.67
C ASP A 5 -3.51 -13.02 -3.51
N PHE A 6 -4.48 -12.15 -3.26
CA PHE A 6 -4.58 -10.85 -3.93
C PHE A 6 -3.34 -9.99 -3.66
N ALA A 7 -2.92 -9.86 -2.40
CA ALA A 7 -1.72 -9.11 -2.02
C ALA A 7 -0.45 -9.68 -2.68
N ARG A 8 -0.33 -11.01 -2.75
CA ARG A 8 0.79 -11.69 -3.43
C ARG A 8 0.80 -11.39 -4.93
N GLN A 9 -0.33 -11.57 -5.62
CA GLN A 9 -0.43 -11.32 -7.07
C GLN A 9 -0.16 -9.84 -7.40
N ARG A 10 -0.68 -8.93 -6.59
CA ARG A 10 -0.37 -7.51 -6.68
C ARG A 10 1.14 -7.25 -6.59
N ALA A 11 1.81 -7.81 -5.58
CA ALA A 11 3.27 -7.64 -5.41
C ALA A 11 4.06 -8.19 -6.61
N ILE A 12 3.61 -9.30 -7.20
CA ILE A 12 4.19 -9.86 -8.42
C ILE A 12 4.01 -8.89 -9.59
N ILE A 13 2.82 -8.33 -9.79
CA ILE A 13 2.53 -7.36 -10.86
C ILE A 13 3.40 -6.10 -10.72
N GLU A 14 3.52 -5.55 -9.51
CA GLU A 14 4.36 -4.36 -9.24
C GLU A 14 5.83 -4.62 -9.57
N ARG A 15 6.37 -5.77 -9.17
CA ARG A 15 7.77 -6.14 -9.47
C ARG A 15 7.98 -6.43 -10.95
N ARG A 16 7.09 -7.21 -11.57
CA ARG A 16 7.23 -7.65 -12.98
C ARG A 16 7.12 -6.49 -13.97
N PHE A 17 6.29 -5.49 -13.66
CA PHE A 17 6.00 -4.37 -14.56
C PHE A 17 6.46 -3.02 -14.00
N SER A 18 7.46 -3.01 -13.11
CA SER A 18 8.00 -1.80 -12.48
C SER A 18 8.39 -0.71 -13.49
N ALA A 19 8.98 -1.09 -14.62
CA ALA A 19 9.37 -0.21 -15.72
C ALA A 19 8.30 -0.05 -16.82
N LYS A 20 7.13 -0.70 -16.71
CA LYS A 20 6.10 -0.75 -17.77
C LYS A 20 4.73 -0.37 -17.22
N PRO A 21 4.47 0.95 -17.01
CA PRO A 21 3.29 1.42 -16.27
C PRO A 21 1.96 1.04 -16.94
N SER A 22 1.87 1.05 -18.27
CA SER A 22 0.67 0.65 -19.02
C SER A 22 0.32 -0.83 -18.79
N LYS A 23 1.32 -1.72 -18.88
CA LYS A 23 1.16 -3.15 -18.63
C LYS A 23 0.82 -3.43 -17.16
N ARG A 24 1.44 -2.71 -16.23
CA ARG A 24 1.10 -2.76 -14.81
C ARG A 24 -0.38 -2.40 -14.58
N SER A 25 -0.85 -1.28 -15.14
CA SER A 25 -2.24 -0.85 -14.99
C SER A 25 -3.24 -1.81 -15.64
N ALA A 26 -2.90 -2.41 -16.78
CA ALA A 26 -3.73 -3.44 -17.41
C ALA A 26 -3.82 -4.72 -16.57
N ALA A 27 -2.67 -5.22 -16.09
CA ALA A 27 -2.61 -6.39 -15.22
C ALA A 27 -3.34 -6.16 -13.90
N MET A 28 -3.22 -4.96 -13.31
CA MET A 28 -3.94 -4.64 -12.09
C MET A 28 -5.46 -4.59 -12.29
N ARG A 29 -5.94 -3.96 -13.37
CA ARG A 29 -7.37 -3.96 -13.71
C ARG A 29 -7.92 -5.36 -13.88
N ARG A 30 -7.14 -6.26 -14.47
CA ARG A 30 -7.50 -7.68 -14.59
C ARG A 30 -7.59 -8.35 -13.22
N LEU A 31 -6.58 -8.21 -12.36
CA LEU A 31 -6.63 -8.81 -11.01
C LEU A 31 -7.84 -8.34 -10.20
N VAL A 32 -8.13 -7.03 -10.24
CA VAL A 32 -9.29 -6.44 -9.54
C VAL A 32 -10.60 -7.05 -10.03
N ARG A 33 -10.76 -7.17 -11.36
CA ARG A 33 -11.94 -7.80 -11.98
C ARG A 33 -12.06 -9.27 -11.59
N ASP A 34 -10.99 -10.05 -11.77
CA ASP A 34 -10.98 -11.50 -11.56
C ASP A 34 -11.18 -11.87 -10.08
N SER A 35 -10.83 -10.97 -9.15
CA SER A 35 -11.03 -11.15 -7.71
C SER A 35 -12.37 -10.63 -7.20
N GLY A 36 -13.13 -9.88 -8.01
CA GLY A 36 -14.35 -9.19 -7.57
C GLY A 36 -14.08 -8.07 -6.56
N ALA A 37 -12.86 -7.54 -6.48
CA ALA A 37 -12.50 -6.54 -5.49
C ALA A 37 -13.02 -5.15 -5.87
N ALA A 38 -13.54 -4.40 -4.89
CA ALA A 38 -13.95 -3.01 -5.05
C ALA A 38 -12.80 -2.06 -4.67
N VAL A 39 -12.57 -1.01 -5.48
CA VAL A 39 -11.57 0.01 -5.17
C VAL A 39 -12.07 0.89 -4.03
N MET A 40 -11.24 1.09 -3.00
CA MET A 40 -11.50 2.04 -1.93
C MET A 40 -10.80 3.36 -2.24
N VAL A 41 -11.53 4.47 -2.14
CA VAL A 41 -11.03 5.83 -2.41
C VAL A 41 -11.22 6.73 -1.20
N SER A 42 -10.33 7.69 -1.02
CA SER A 42 -10.43 8.79 -0.05
C SER A 42 -10.17 10.09 -0.81
N GLY A 43 -11.23 10.87 -1.03
CA GLY A 43 -11.21 11.95 -2.03
C GLY A 43 -10.83 11.41 -3.40
N THR A 44 -9.77 11.95 -4.01
CA THR A 44 -9.27 11.52 -5.33
C THR A 44 -8.22 10.40 -5.28
N LYS A 45 -7.84 9.92 -4.09
CA LYS A 45 -6.75 8.94 -3.92
C LYS A 45 -7.29 7.54 -3.69
N ALA A 46 -6.80 6.58 -4.47
CA ALA A 46 -7.03 5.16 -4.23
C ALA A 46 -6.24 4.70 -2.98
N MET A 47 -6.95 4.16 -2.00
CA MET A 47 -6.39 3.67 -0.74
C MET A 47 -6.09 2.18 -0.76
N GLY A 48 -6.83 1.42 -1.55
CA GLY A 48 -6.71 -0.03 -1.62
C GLY A 48 -7.90 -0.68 -2.28
N TRP A 49 -8.11 -1.95 -1.95
CA TRP A 49 -9.18 -2.78 -2.44
C TRP A 49 -9.86 -3.50 -1.29
N ARG A 50 -11.20 -3.57 -1.33
CA ARG A 50 -12.01 -4.43 -0.47
C ARG A 50 -12.42 -5.66 -1.27
N LEU A 51 -12.13 -6.84 -0.75
CA LEU A 51 -12.49 -8.11 -1.38
C LEU A 51 -13.92 -8.52 -1.00
N PRO A 52 -14.55 -9.47 -1.74
CA PRO A 52 -15.91 -9.94 -1.46
C PRO A 52 -16.09 -10.52 -0.05
N ASP A 53 -15.04 -11.08 0.55
CA ASP A 53 -15.03 -11.59 1.93
C ASP A 53 -14.92 -10.50 3.01
N GLY A 54 -14.97 -9.22 2.60
CA GLY A 54 -14.82 -8.06 3.49
C GLY A 54 -13.37 -7.70 3.83
N SER A 55 -12.40 -8.53 3.46
CA SER A 55 -11.00 -8.27 3.74
C SER A 55 -10.46 -7.11 2.90
N VAL A 56 -9.40 -6.46 3.40
CA VAL A 56 -8.85 -5.24 2.81
C VAL A 56 -7.37 -5.41 2.45
N VAL A 57 -7.01 -4.97 1.24
CA VAL A 57 -5.62 -4.87 0.77
C VAL A 57 -5.31 -3.42 0.40
N CYS A 58 -4.38 -2.78 1.12
CA CYS A 58 -3.98 -1.40 0.84
C CYS A 58 -3.01 -1.28 -0.35
N VAL A 59 -2.97 -0.09 -0.96
CA VAL A 59 -1.95 0.29 -1.96
C VAL A 59 -0.57 0.37 -1.30
N LYS A 60 -0.47 0.93 -0.10
CA LYS A 60 0.81 0.99 0.63
C LYS A 60 1.22 -0.40 1.14
N HIS A 61 2.53 -0.61 1.29
CA HIS A 61 3.06 -1.84 1.88
C HIS A 61 2.60 -1.97 3.34
N ARG A 62 1.95 -3.08 3.70
CA ARG A 62 1.41 -3.35 5.03
C ARG A 62 2.42 -4.11 5.87
N PHE A 63 2.77 -3.55 7.02
CA PHE A 63 3.47 -4.26 8.09
C PHE A 63 2.45 -4.77 9.11
N ARG A 64 2.68 -5.99 9.62
CA ARG A 64 1.79 -6.61 10.62
C ARG A 64 1.91 -5.91 11.97
N ASP A 65 3.13 -5.54 12.33
CA ASP A 65 3.52 -4.98 13.61
C ASP A 65 4.28 -3.66 13.42
N ARG A 66 4.23 -2.81 14.45
CA ARG A 66 4.81 -1.47 14.45
C ARG A 66 6.34 -1.55 14.34
N ASP A 67 6.94 -2.44 15.12
CA ASP A 67 8.39 -2.57 15.26
C ASP A 67 9.06 -2.92 13.92
N ARG A 68 8.46 -3.81 13.10
CA ARG A 68 8.95 -4.07 11.74
C ARG A 68 8.83 -2.85 10.83
N ALA A 69 7.76 -2.07 10.96
CA ALA A 69 7.62 -0.85 10.17
C ALA A 69 8.67 0.20 10.57
N GLU A 70 8.96 0.34 11.87
CA GLU A 70 10.00 1.24 12.38
C GLU A 70 11.40 0.78 11.97
N THR A 71 11.66 -0.53 12.00
CA THR A 71 12.93 -1.09 11.51
C THR A 71 13.13 -0.80 10.02
N GLU A 72 12.11 -1.01 9.19
CA GLU A 72 12.19 -0.69 7.76
C GLU A 72 12.39 0.81 7.52
N LEU A 73 11.73 1.66 8.32
CA LEU A 73 11.91 3.10 8.27
C LEU A 73 13.37 3.50 8.51
N GLN A 74 14.02 2.91 9.52
CA GLN A 74 15.43 3.14 9.82
C GLN A 74 16.34 2.67 8.68
N ILE A 75 16.07 1.48 8.11
CA ILE A 75 16.82 0.96 6.96
C ILE A 75 16.71 1.91 5.76
N ILE A 76 15.52 2.43 5.48
CA ILE A 76 15.30 3.38 4.38
C ILE A 76 16.03 4.71 4.65
N ALA A 77 15.96 5.22 5.88
CA ALA A 77 16.65 6.45 6.28
C ALA A 77 18.17 6.33 6.11
N ALA A 78 18.76 5.20 6.50
CA ALA A 78 20.20 4.94 6.40
C ALA A 78 20.71 4.86 4.95
N LYS A 79 19.86 4.49 3.98
CA LYS A 79 20.27 4.38 2.57
C LYS A 79 20.46 5.72 1.85
N ASN A 80 20.18 6.85 2.52
CA ASN A 80 20.40 8.22 2.03
C ASN A 80 19.75 8.51 0.66
N TRP A 81 18.46 8.14 0.52
CA TRP A 81 17.70 8.39 -0.69
C TRP A 81 17.30 9.88 -0.75
N ASN A 82 17.32 10.46 -1.95
CA ASN A 82 16.87 11.83 -2.23
C ASN A 82 15.64 12.23 -1.37
N HIS A 83 15.82 13.23 -0.49
CA HIS A 83 14.96 13.50 0.68
C HIS A 83 13.46 13.73 0.38
N HIS A 84 13.10 14.05 -0.87
CA HIS A 84 11.73 14.48 -1.22
C HIS A 84 10.68 13.36 -1.35
N ARG A 85 11.06 12.08 -1.21
CA ARG A 85 10.10 10.95 -1.25
C ARG A 85 10.38 9.87 -0.22
N VAL A 86 11.23 10.17 0.76
CA VAL A 86 11.59 9.23 1.81
C VAL A 86 10.51 9.28 2.89
N PRO A 87 9.93 8.12 3.28
CA PRO A 87 9.06 8.07 4.44
C PRO A 87 9.81 8.53 5.70
N THR A 88 9.14 9.30 6.56
CA THR A 88 9.73 9.88 7.78
C THR A 88 9.08 9.34 9.06
N ARG A 89 7.94 8.66 8.95
CA ARG A 89 7.24 8.06 10.10
C ARG A 89 6.41 6.85 9.72
N VAL A 90 5.97 6.15 10.77
CA VAL A 90 5.01 5.04 10.72
C VAL A 90 3.63 5.54 11.18
N TYR A 91 2.54 4.99 10.63
CA TYR A 91 1.18 5.22 11.13
C TYR A 91 0.33 3.95 11.05
N ALA A 92 -0.67 3.86 11.93
CA ALA A 92 -1.67 2.79 11.92
C ALA A 92 -2.76 3.10 10.88
N CYS A 93 -3.09 2.11 10.05
CA CYS A 93 -4.08 2.25 8.99
C CYS A 93 -5.46 1.82 9.47
N ARG A 94 -6.42 2.75 9.47
CA ARG A 94 -7.84 2.49 9.84
C ARG A 94 -8.56 1.47 8.95
N PHE A 95 -8.03 1.21 7.74
CA PHE A 95 -8.68 0.33 6.77
C PHE A 95 -8.21 -1.12 6.83
N CYS A 96 -6.92 -1.35 7.08
CA CYS A 96 -6.32 -2.69 7.03
C CYS A 96 -5.77 -3.19 8.37
N ASN A 97 -5.97 -2.42 9.44
CA ASN A 97 -5.49 -2.72 10.79
C ASN A 97 -4.02 -3.15 10.80
N GLY A 98 -3.20 -2.41 10.05
CA GLY A 98 -1.77 -2.66 9.90
C GLY A 98 -1.00 -1.34 9.87
N TRP A 99 0.32 -1.45 9.81
CA TRP A 99 1.22 -0.30 9.87
C TRP A 99 1.74 0.05 8.47
N HIS A 100 1.91 1.34 8.20
CA HIS A 100 2.38 1.87 6.94
C HIS A 100 3.39 2.99 7.16
N LEU A 101 4.27 3.19 6.18
CA LEU A 101 5.20 4.31 6.17
C LEU A 101 4.57 5.52 5.45
N THR A 102 4.93 6.73 5.88
CA THR A 102 4.51 7.97 5.23
C THR A 102 5.58 9.05 5.37
N SER A 103 5.67 9.93 4.37
CA SER A 103 6.48 11.15 4.39
C SER A 103 5.69 12.39 4.82
N GLN A 104 4.37 12.26 4.99
CA GLN A 104 3.53 13.39 5.41
C GLN A 104 3.82 13.76 6.86
N PRO A 105 4.00 15.04 7.20
CA PRO A 105 4.13 15.50 8.58
C PRO A 105 2.91 15.12 9.45
N SER A 106 3.12 14.96 10.76
CA SER A 106 2.06 14.57 11.73
C SER A 106 0.88 15.54 11.78
N ARG A 107 1.08 16.82 11.48
CA ARG A 107 0.02 17.85 11.44
C ARG A 107 -1.11 17.57 10.43
N PHE A 108 -0.96 16.58 9.56
CA PHE A 108 -1.97 16.18 8.59
C PHE A 108 -2.76 14.92 8.98
N ASP A 109 -2.53 14.36 10.17
CA ASP A 109 -3.29 13.19 10.65
C ASP A 109 -4.72 13.57 11.12
N ALA A 110 -5.00 14.87 11.29
CA ALA A 110 -6.23 15.41 11.86
C ALA A 110 -7.28 15.89 10.82
N ALA A 111 -7.20 15.47 9.55
CA ALA A 111 -8.19 15.84 8.54
C ALA A 111 -8.96 14.60 8.04
N GLU A 112 -10.17 14.43 8.58
CA GLU A 112 -11.39 13.72 8.09
C GLU A 112 -11.26 12.27 7.52
#